data_AF-A0A6G4WVB2-F1
#
_entry.id   AF-A0A6G4WVB2-F1
#
_cell.length_a   1.000
_cell.length_b   1.000
_cell.length_c   1.000
_cell.angle_alpha   90.00
_cell.angle_beta   90.00
_cell.angle_gamma   90.00
#
_symmetry.space_group_name_H-M   'P 1'
#
loop_
_entity.id
_entity.type
_entity.pdbx_description
1 polymer ?
#
loop_
_entity_poly.entity_id
_entity_poly.type
_entity_poly.pdbx_seq_one_letter_code
_entity_poly.pdbx_strand_id
1 'polypeptide(L)' 'MMLLVEERDLLGLPPADRAQLEIAEVDVQMHALYGRDEAAWLPAQVAAYLAAVAAVLTDYTEGGRRA' A
#
# COMPACT_ATOMS: atom_id res chain seq x y z
N MET A 1 14.07 8.27 -2.24
CA MET A 1 14.76 8.29 -0.93
C MET A 1 14.32 7.04 -0.21
N MET A 2 15.13 5.99 -0.27
CA MET A 2 14.89 4.73 0.44
C MET A 2 15.36 4.96 1.87
N LEU A 3 14.48 4.77 2.86
CA LEU A 3 14.92 4.63 4.25
C LEU A 3 15.96 3.51 4.24
N LEU A 4 17.21 3.83 4.57
CA LEU A 4 18.34 2.91 4.62
C LEU A 4 18.16 1.96 5.81
N VAL A 5 17.11 1.13 5.80
CA VAL A 5 16.92 0.04 6.74
C VAL A 5 17.34 -1.21 5.98
N GLU A 6 18.43 -1.83 6.37
CA GLU A 6 18.86 -3.05 5.71
C GLU A 6 17.84 -4.15 6.00
N GLU A 7 17.66 -5.08 5.06
CA GLU A 7 16.70 -6.18 5.18
C GLU A 7 16.88 -6.98 6.49
N ARG A 8 18.13 -7.08 6.97
CA ARG A 8 18.46 -7.68 8.27
C ARG A 8 17.87 -6.94 9.47
N ASP A 9 17.73 -5.63 9.40
CA ASP A 9 17.21 -4.78 10.47
C ASP A 9 15.68 -4.87 10.51
N LEU A 10 15.04 -5.20 9.38
CA LEU A 10 13.60 -5.44 9.28
C LEU A 10 13.19 -6.78 9.90
N LEU A 11 14.03 -7.82 9.83
CA LEU A 11 13.69 -9.16 10.31
C LEU A 11 13.47 -9.25 11.83
N GLY A 12 14.06 -8.32 12.60
CA GLY A 12 13.88 -8.23 14.05
C GLY A 12 12.62 -7.49 14.50
N LEU A 13 11.92 -6.83 13.58
CA LEU A 13 10.74 -6.03 13.89
C LEU A 13 9.48 -6.90 14.01
N PRO A 14 8.55 -6.52 14.91
CA PRO A 14 7.19 -7.02 14.90
C PRO A 14 6.56 -6.88 13.50
N PRO A 15 5.68 -7.82 13.08
CA PRO A 15 5.06 -7.76 11.75
C PRO A 15 4.35 -6.44 11.44
N ALA A 16 3.73 -5.81 12.44
CA ALA A 16 3.04 -4.53 12.28
C ALA A 16 4.01 -3.39 11.93
N ASP A 17 5.19 -3.37 12.55
CA ASP A 17 6.19 -2.32 12.34
C ASP A 17 6.82 -2.45 10.95
N ARG A 18 7.03 -3.68 10.46
CA ARG A 18 7.45 -3.92 9.07
C ARG A 18 6.42 -3.41 8.07
N ALA A 19 5.14 -3.70 8.31
CA ALA A 19 4.07 -3.23 7.45
C ALA A 19 3.99 -1.70 7.42
N GLN A 20 4.26 -1.02 8.54
CA GLN A 20 4.33 0.45 8.55
C GLN A 20 5.47 1.02 7.71
N LEU A 21 6.64 0.37 7.72
CA LEU A 21 7.77 0.80 6.89
C LEU A 21 7.46 0.63 5.40
N GLU A 22 6.83 -0.47 5.00
CA GLU A 22 6.37 -0.68 3.62
C GLU A 22 5.34 0.37 3.19
N ILE A 23 4.36 0.69 4.06
CA ILE A 23 3.37 1.74 3.79
C ILE A 23 4.05 3.10 3.63
N ALA A 24 4.99 3.45 4.51
CA ALA A 24 5.71 4.71 4.44
C ALA A 24 6.57 4.83 3.17
N GLU A 25 7.14 3.73 2.68
CA GLU A 25 7.86 3.72 1.42
C GLU A 25 6.94 3.97 0.24
N VAL A 26 5.80 3.29 0.18
CA VAL A 26 4.80 3.49 -0.87
C VAL A 26 4.30 4.94 -0.85
N ASP A 27 4.04 5.50 0.33
CA ASP A 27 3.62 6.90 0.50
C ASP A 27 4.64 7.88 -0.10
N VAL A 28 5.94 7.70 0.20
CA VAL A 28 7.03 8.51 -0.37
C VAL A 28 7.06 8.42 -1.90
N GLN A 29 6.89 7.22 -2.47
CA GLN A 29 6.85 7.03 -3.92
C GLN A 29 5.63 7.73 -4.54
N MET A 30 4.49 7.71 -3.85
CA MET A 30 3.26 8.37 -4.28
C MET A 30 3.40 9.90 -4.27
N HIS A 31 3.96 10.49 -3.20
CA HIS A 31 4.25 11.93 -3.18
C HIS A 31 5.27 12.35 -4.23
N ALA A 32 6.20 11.47 -4.59
CA ALA A 32 7.16 11.74 -5.67
C ALA A 32 6.48 11.78 -7.06
N LEU A 33 5.47 10.92 -7.28
CA LEU A 33 4.73 10.83 -8.54
C LEU A 33 3.68 11.93 -8.68
N TYR A 34 2.94 12.21 -7.60
CA TYR A 34 1.73 13.05 -7.65
C TYR A 34 1.91 14.40 -6.95
N GLY A 35 3.06 14.63 -6.32
CA GLY A 35 3.31 15.83 -5.51
C GLY A 35 2.68 15.73 -4.11
N ARG A 36 2.97 16.73 -3.27
CA ARG A 36 2.54 16.75 -1.86
C ARG A 36 1.15 17.35 -1.63
N ASP A 37 0.48 17.83 -2.67
CA ASP A 37 -0.88 18.36 -2.55
C ASP A 37 -1.89 17.21 -2.53
N GLU A 38 -1.91 16.51 -1.40
CA GLU A 38 -2.79 15.38 -1.13
C GLU A 38 -4.25 15.69 -1.44
N ALA A 39 -4.75 16.88 -1.07
CA ALA A 39 -6.14 17.25 -1.30
C ALA A 39 -6.56 17.21 -2.79
N ALA A 40 -5.61 17.42 -3.71
CA ALA A 40 -5.87 17.39 -5.15
C ALA A 40 -6.01 15.97 -5.74
N TRP A 41 -5.40 14.96 -5.13
CA TRP A 41 -5.40 13.58 -5.65
C TRP A 41 -5.99 12.52 -4.71
N LEU A 42 -6.13 12.81 -3.41
CA LEU A 42 -6.68 11.88 -2.42
C LEU A 42 -8.06 11.33 -2.81
N PRO A 43 -9.04 12.15 -3.26
CA PRO A 43 -10.37 11.63 -3.56
C PRO A 43 -10.38 10.61 -4.70
N ALA A 44 -9.62 10.88 -5.78
CA ALA A 44 -9.50 9.97 -6.92
C ALA A 44 -8.73 8.70 -6.55
N GLN A 45 -7.71 8.81 -5.71
CA GLN A 45 -6.93 7.67 -5.25
C GLN A 45 -7.66 6.79 -4.24
N VAL A 46 -8.39 7.37 -3.29
CA VAL A 46 -9.24 6.60 -2.37
C VAL A 46 -10.27 5.81 -3.18
N ALA A 47 -10.87 6.42 -4.19
CA ALA A 47 -11.80 5.72 -5.08
C ALA A 47 -11.12 4.58 -5.84
N ALA A 48 -9.93 4.81 -6.42
CA ALA A 48 -9.17 3.78 -7.14
C ALA A 48 -8.71 2.63 -6.23
N TYR A 49 -8.23 2.95 -5.02
CA TYR A 49 -7.83 1.97 -4.01
C TYR A 49 -9.00 1.10 -3.56
N LEU A 50 -10.14 1.71 -3.22
CA LEU A 50 -11.34 0.98 -2.84
C LEU A 50 -11.86 0.10 -3.99
N ALA A 51 -11.78 0.56 -5.24
CA ALA A 51 -12.12 -0.24 -6.41
C ALA A 51 -11.19 -1.45 -6.58
N ALA A 52 -9.88 -1.26 -6.41
CA ALA A 52 -8.90 -2.37 -6.48
C ALA A 52 -9.13 -3.40 -5.36
N VAL A 53 -9.39 -2.95 -4.13
CA VAL A 53 -9.74 -3.84 -3.00
C VAL A 53 -11.02 -4.61 -3.29
N ALA A 54 -12.06 -3.94 -3.80
CA ALA A 54 -13.31 -4.59 -4.17
C ALA A 54 -13.12 -5.65 -5.27
N ALA A 55 -12.27 -5.37 -6.27
CA ALA A 55 -11.94 -6.32 -7.33
C ALA A 55 -11.25 -7.58 -6.78
N VAL A 56 -10.22 -7.41 -5.95
CA VAL A 56 -9.52 -8.53 -5.30
C VAL A 56 -10.47 -9.37 -4.43
N LEU A 57 -11.34 -8.72 -3.65
CA LEU A 57 -12.31 -9.42 -2.80
C LEU A 57 -13.36 -10.17 -3.63
N THR A 58 -13.79 -9.60 -4.75
CA THR A 58 -14.71 -10.23 -5.71
C THR A 58 -14.06 -11.47 -6.31
N ASP A 59 -12.86 -11.33 -6.86
CA ASP A 59 -12.12 -12.45 -7.46
C ASP A 59 -11.82 -13.55 -6.42
N TYR A 60 -11.49 -13.19 -5.18
CA TYR A 60 -11.30 -14.14 -4.09
C TYR A 60 -12.60 -14.88 -3.73
N THR A 61 -13.72 -14.18 -3.62
CA THR A 61 -15.02 -14.78 -3.25
C THR A 61 -15.70 -15.55 -4.37
N GLU A 62 -15.38 -15.27 -5.63
CA GLU A 62 -15.85 -15.99 -6.81
C GLU A 62 -14.94 -17.17 -7.16
N GLY A 63 -13.62 -16.99 -7.08
CA GLY A 63 -12.61 -18.03 -7.27
C GLY A 63 -12.65 -19.09 -6.16
N GLY A 64 -12.82 -18.69 -4.90
CA GLY A 64 -12.98 -19.59 -3.76
C GLY A 64 -14.33 -20.34 -3.73
N ARG A 65 -15.30 -19.95 -4.56
CA ARG A 65 -16.58 -20.68 -4.73
C ARG A 65 -16.53 -21.76 -5.82
N ARG A 66 -15.45 -21.81 -6.60
CA ARG A 66 -15.23 -22.77 -7.70
C ARG A 66 -14.14 -23.81 -7.41
N ALA A 67 -13.39 -23.67 -6.31
CA ALA A 67 -12.46 -24.66 -5.78
C ALA A 67 -13.16 -25.57 -4.76
#